data_AF-A0A925V2M2-F1
#
_entry.id   AF-A0A925V2M2-F1
#
_cell.length_a   1.000
_cell.length_b   1.000
_cell.length_c   1.000
_cell.angle_alpha   90.00
_cell.angle_beta   90.00
_cell.angle_gamma   90.00
#
_symmetry.space_group_name_H-M   'P 1'
#
loop_
_entity.id
_entity.type
_entity.pdbx_description
1 polymer ?
#
loop_
_entity_poly.entity_id
_entity_poly.type
_entity_poly.pdbx_seq_one_letter_code
_entity_poly.pdbx_strand_id
1 'polypeptide(L)'
;MLNLHKNHLALALSLVLTACPDDSGGSGDDGSTGDEDSDPTNGSTVSVTLTSTTQTSDTDPSTGPSTTVDPTSEGSNETAVDPDSSSGSGDASSDSGSESSSSGGTDDDTIYDIQMGVIADGTDVVVRDVVVTAVGSTRFWVQEPDSGEYSGILVFANDRAEELGVPALEIGDVVDISGAVLEYQDEYTEIDVSTVGTVEVTGTQAPLEPELIDIATLGTEATAEPWESTLVRIEGAFDVTDIDAKYDEITVTEGTDSVLIDDFIYNAIDDSGAGEPFEGLAVGATFTAFQGPVNFFIGEYKIMPRSADEFEGFSPPL
;
A
#
# COMPACT_ATOMS: atom_id res chain seq x y z
N MET A 1 -14.68 8.98 -33.17
CA MET A 1 -15.03 10.41 -33.12
C MET A 1 -16.51 10.58 -32.80
N LEU A 2 -16.86 10.76 -31.53
CA LEU A 2 -17.47 11.99 -30.98
C LEU A 2 -17.73 11.78 -29.48
N ASN A 3 -17.12 12.64 -28.66
CA ASN A 3 -17.32 12.76 -27.22
C ASN A 3 -18.79 12.95 -26.87
N LEU A 4 -19.25 12.28 -25.81
CA LEU A 4 -20.42 12.72 -25.06
C LEU A 4 -20.03 12.91 -23.60
N HIS A 5 -19.77 14.18 -23.25
CA HIS A 5 -19.61 14.68 -21.90
C HIS A 5 -20.77 14.22 -21.03
N LYS A 6 -20.49 13.60 -19.89
CA LYS A 6 -21.46 13.42 -18.81
C LYS A 6 -21.07 14.31 -17.64
N ASN A 7 -22.07 15.07 -17.21
CA ASN A 7 -22.01 16.12 -16.22
C ASN A 7 -21.70 15.55 -14.83
N HIS A 8 -20.71 16.12 -14.15
CA HIS A 8 -20.53 15.94 -12.70
C HIS A 8 -21.64 16.70 -11.98
N LEU A 9 -22.48 15.96 -11.25
CA LEU A 9 -23.39 16.53 -10.25
C LEU A 9 -22.76 16.27 -8.88
N ALA A 10 -21.95 17.22 -8.40
CA ALA A 10 -21.39 17.19 -7.07
C ALA A 10 -22.53 17.30 -6.03
N LEU A 11 -22.76 16.24 -5.27
CA LEU A 11 -23.70 16.23 -4.15
C LEU A 11 -22.94 16.69 -2.90
N ALA A 12 -23.03 17.99 -2.58
CA ALA A 12 -22.47 18.53 -1.35
C ALA A 12 -23.29 18.06 -0.14
N LEU A 13 -22.72 17.17 0.68
CA LEU A 13 -23.30 16.77 1.96
C LEU A 13 -22.95 17.85 3.00
N SER A 14 -23.92 18.68 3.35
CA SER A 14 -23.77 19.70 4.40
C SER A 14 -24.10 19.09 5.76
N LEU A 15 -23.07 18.83 6.57
CA LEU A 15 -23.23 18.39 7.95
C LEU A 15 -23.43 19.62 8.86
N VAL A 16 -24.64 19.77 9.40
CA VAL A 16 -24.97 20.84 10.37
C VAL A 16 -24.73 20.30 11.78
N LEU A 17 -23.59 20.67 12.39
CA LEU A 17 -23.32 20.40 13.80
C LEU A 17 -24.10 21.41 14.67
N THR A 18 -25.11 20.93 15.40
CA THR A 18 -25.82 21.73 16.40
C THR A 18 -25.10 21.61 17.73
N ALA A 19 -24.45 22.68 18.18
CA ALA A 19 -23.87 22.76 19.52
C ALA A 19 -24.98 22.87 20.58
N CYS A 20 -24.92 22.01 21.60
CA CYS A 20 -25.68 22.19 22.84
C CYS A 20 -25.00 23.25 23.73
N PRO A 21 -25.75 24.16 24.36
CA PRO A 21 -25.19 25.05 25.36
C PRO A 21 -25.00 24.33 26.70
N ASP A 22 -23.81 24.51 27.28
CA ASP A 22 -23.48 24.32 28.69
C ASP A 22 -24.48 25.09 29.57
N ASP A 23 -25.05 24.41 30.56
CA ASP A 23 -25.69 25.08 31.70
C ASP A 23 -25.15 24.55 33.03
N SER A 24 -24.72 25.54 33.80
CA SER A 24 -24.05 25.51 35.08
C SER A 24 -24.96 25.15 36.26
N GLY A 25 -24.43 24.36 37.18
CA GLY A 25 -24.91 24.25 38.56
C GLY A 25 -24.21 23.07 39.25
N GLY A 26 -23.67 23.13 40.46
CA GLY A 26 -23.67 24.15 41.50
C GLY A 26 -23.42 23.45 42.85
N SER A 27 -22.75 24.15 43.77
CA SER A 27 -22.90 24.07 45.24
C SER A 27 -22.22 22.95 46.07
N GLY A 28 -21.60 23.40 47.17
CA GLY A 28 -21.36 22.68 48.44
C GLY A 28 -19.89 22.35 48.70
N ASP A 29 -19.09 23.12 49.46
CA ASP A 29 -19.08 23.36 50.92
C ASP A 29 -18.46 22.20 51.75
N ASP A 30 -17.79 22.54 52.86
CA ASP A 30 -16.95 21.71 53.79
C ASP A 30 -15.49 21.51 53.31
N GLY A 31 -14.39 21.88 53.98
CA GLY A 31 -14.12 22.21 55.39
C GLY A 31 -12.85 21.45 55.85
N SER A 32 -12.15 22.00 56.86
CA SER A 32 -11.16 21.31 57.73
C SER A 32 -9.67 21.18 57.33
N THR A 33 -8.89 22.10 57.91
CA THR A 33 -7.59 22.00 58.65
C THR A 33 -6.58 20.85 58.51
N GLY A 34 -5.29 21.25 58.49
CA GLY A 34 -4.10 20.52 58.98
C GLY A 34 -3.38 19.73 57.88
N ASP A 35 -2.08 19.53 57.86
CA ASP A 35 -0.91 19.94 58.63
C ASP A 35 0.30 19.39 57.84
N GLU A 36 1.45 20.05 57.99
CA GLU A 36 2.83 19.55 57.90
C GLU A 36 3.42 18.82 56.67
N ASP A 37 4.59 19.34 56.29
CA ASP A 37 5.84 18.66 55.92
C ASP A 37 5.96 17.82 54.63
N SER A 38 6.93 18.26 53.80
CA SER A 38 8.20 17.58 53.49
C SER A 38 8.59 17.47 52.00
N ASP A 39 9.73 18.12 51.74
CA ASP A 39 10.87 17.69 50.90
C ASP A 39 10.75 17.73 49.35
N PRO A 40 11.56 18.56 48.65
CA PRO A 40 11.85 18.39 47.24
C PRO A 40 13.12 17.54 47.05
N THR A 41 12.96 16.32 46.54
CA THR A 41 14.09 15.57 45.97
C THR A 41 14.09 15.64 44.45
N ASN A 42 15.34 15.64 43.94
CA ASN A 42 15.78 14.94 42.75
C ASN A 42 15.93 15.76 41.46
N GLY A 43 17.13 16.35 41.31
CA GLY A 43 17.73 16.64 40.01
C GLY A 43 19.04 15.86 39.89
N SER A 44 19.02 14.73 39.18
CA SER A 44 20.23 14.03 38.74
C SER A 44 20.12 13.76 37.25
N THR A 45 20.79 14.60 36.47
CA THR A 45 20.98 14.43 35.04
C THR A 45 22.08 13.42 34.80
N VAL A 46 21.75 12.30 34.15
CA VAL A 46 22.71 11.34 33.63
C VAL A 46 22.89 11.63 32.15
N SER A 47 24.05 12.17 31.78
CA SER A 47 24.47 12.34 30.39
C SER A 47 25.28 11.12 29.98
N VAL A 48 24.79 10.36 28.98
CA VAL A 48 25.53 9.26 28.36
C VAL A 48 26.10 9.76 27.04
N THR A 49 27.42 9.79 26.93
CA THR A 49 28.15 10.06 25.69
C THR A 49 28.51 8.73 25.03
N LEU A 50 28.00 8.48 23.82
CA LEU A 50 28.44 7.36 22.98
C LEU A 50 29.35 7.89 21.87
N THR A 51 30.61 7.44 21.90
CA THR A 51 31.62 7.68 20.85
C THR A 51 31.48 6.64 19.75
N SER A 52 31.27 7.11 18.52
CA SER A 52 31.27 6.32 17.28
C SER A 52 32.71 5.92 16.88
N THR A 53 32.92 4.65 16.54
CA THR A 53 34.15 4.15 15.90
C THR A 53 33.89 3.83 14.43
N THR A 54 34.60 4.55 13.56
CA THR A 54 34.65 4.39 12.11
C THR A 54 35.29 3.05 11.73
N GLN A 55 34.62 2.25 10.89
CA GLN A 55 35.22 1.11 10.21
C GLN A 55 35.45 1.48 8.74
N THR A 56 36.65 1.20 8.26
CA THR A 56 37.10 1.41 6.88
C THR A 56 37.13 0.06 6.17
N SER A 57 36.60 0.00 4.96
CA SER A 57 36.77 -1.14 4.06
C SER A 57 37.16 -0.64 2.68
N ASP A 58 38.46 -0.76 2.41
CA ASP A 58 39.06 -0.72 1.09
C ASP A 58 38.69 -1.98 0.31
N THR A 59 38.18 -1.86 -0.92
CA THR A 59 38.42 -2.87 -1.97
C THR A 59 38.24 -2.28 -3.38
N ASP A 60 39.34 -2.23 -4.13
CA ASP A 60 39.42 -2.26 -5.59
C ASP A 60 40.57 -3.23 -5.93
N PRO A 61 40.49 -4.07 -6.97
CA PRO A 61 40.97 -3.62 -8.28
C PRO A 61 40.17 -4.16 -9.48
N SER A 62 39.80 -3.25 -10.39
CA SER A 62 39.54 -3.55 -11.80
C SER A 62 40.84 -3.92 -12.55
N THR A 63 40.78 -4.92 -13.43
CA THR A 63 41.59 -5.01 -14.67
C THR A 63 40.88 -5.91 -15.70
N GLY A 64 40.53 -5.37 -16.88
CA GLY A 64 40.06 -6.13 -18.06
C GLY A 64 41.22 -6.75 -18.88
N PRO A 65 41.15 -6.88 -20.23
CA PRO A 65 40.02 -7.22 -21.12
C PRO A 65 40.36 -8.29 -22.20
N SER A 66 39.35 -8.70 -22.98
CA SER A 66 39.38 -9.13 -24.41
C SER A 66 40.12 -10.42 -24.85
N THR A 67 39.42 -11.30 -25.59
CA THR A 67 39.86 -11.73 -26.94
C THR A 67 38.73 -12.40 -27.75
N THR A 68 38.72 -12.01 -29.01
CA THR A 68 37.91 -12.43 -30.17
C THR A 68 38.21 -13.84 -30.67
N VAL A 69 37.19 -14.57 -31.17
CA VAL A 69 37.28 -15.32 -32.44
C VAL A 69 35.88 -15.59 -33.04
N ASP A 70 35.78 -15.28 -34.33
CA ASP A 70 34.67 -15.51 -35.28
C ASP A 70 35.01 -16.76 -36.16
N PRO A 71 34.31 -17.10 -37.27
CA PRO A 71 33.30 -18.16 -37.40
C PRO A 71 33.69 -19.28 -38.42
N THR A 72 32.92 -20.38 -38.49
CA THR A 72 32.68 -21.22 -39.71
C THR A 72 31.47 -22.13 -39.40
N SER A 73 30.32 -22.05 -40.07
CA SER A 73 29.93 -22.36 -41.46
C SER A 73 29.80 -23.86 -41.79
N GLU A 74 28.67 -24.17 -42.48
CA GLU A 74 28.27 -25.41 -43.17
C GLU A 74 27.74 -26.55 -42.27
N GLY A 75 26.57 -27.16 -42.49
CA GLY A 75 25.62 -27.17 -43.61
C GLY A 75 24.97 -28.56 -43.70
N SER A 76 23.78 -28.65 -44.31
CA SER A 76 23.12 -29.87 -44.84
C SER A 76 22.41 -30.78 -43.81
N ASN A 77 21.26 -31.42 -44.05
CA ASN A 77 20.27 -31.46 -45.14
C ASN A 77 19.15 -32.44 -44.70
N GLU A 78 17.91 -32.19 -45.14
CA GLU A 78 16.78 -33.12 -45.42
C GLU A 78 16.36 -34.21 -44.38
N THR A 79 15.07 -34.35 -44.07
CA THR A 79 14.06 -34.90 -45.00
C THR A 79 12.61 -34.50 -44.66
N ALA A 80 11.83 -34.30 -45.72
CA ALA A 80 10.37 -34.25 -45.73
C ALA A 80 9.78 -35.64 -46.06
N VAL A 81 8.66 -36.01 -45.44
CA VAL A 81 7.69 -37.04 -45.86
C VAL A 81 6.35 -36.65 -45.20
N ASP A 82 5.43 -35.98 -45.90
CA ASP A 82 4.33 -36.46 -46.78
C ASP A 82 2.97 -36.47 -46.04
N PRO A 83 1.93 -35.77 -46.52
CA PRO A 83 0.62 -35.68 -45.88
C PRO A 83 -0.37 -36.66 -46.48
N ASP A 84 -1.14 -37.36 -45.64
CA ASP A 84 -2.28 -38.13 -46.14
C ASP A 84 -3.60 -37.72 -45.47
N SER A 85 -4.57 -37.44 -46.32
CA SER A 85 -5.94 -37.08 -46.01
C SER A 85 -6.77 -38.36 -45.88
N SER A 86 -7.65 -38.46 -44.88
CA SER A 86 -8.93 -39.10 -45.14
C SER A 86 -10.04 -38.61 -44.23
N SER A 87 -11.16 -38.35 -44.89
CA SER A 87 -12.49 -37.98 -44.42
C SER A 87 -13.19 -39.06 -43.61
N GLY A 88 -13.90 -38.66 -42.55
CA GLY A 88 -14.91 -39.49 -41.89
C GLY A 88 -16.01 -38.63 -41.27
N SER A 89 -17.16 -38.57 -41.93
CA SER A 89 -18.40 -37.98 -41.42
C SER A 89 -19.19 -38.95 -40.54
N GLY A 90 -19.97 -38.40 -39.61
CA GLY A 90 -21.01 -39.08 -38.82
C GLY A 90 -20.80 -38.85 -37.32
N ASP A 91 -21.79 -38.62 -36.48
CA ASP A 91 -23.22 -38.44 -36.62
C ASP A 91 -23.70 -37.80 -35.30
N ALA A 92 -24.88 -37.20 -35.32
CA ALA A 92 -25.44 -36.40 -34.24
C ALA A 92 -25.60 -37.14 -32.91
N SER A 93 -25.30 -36.42 -31.81
CA SER A 93 -26.06 -36.53 -30.56
C SER A 93 -26.12 -35.17 -29.90
N SER A 94 -27.35 -34.69 -29.77
CA SER A 94 -27.77 -33.62 -28.88
C SER A 94 -27.44 -33.97 -27.44
N ASP A 95 -26.69 -33.11 -26.75
CA ASP A 95 -26.82 -32.98 -25.31
C ASP A 95 -26.81 -31.50 -24.92
N SER A 96 -27.91 -31.11 -24.28
CA SER A 96 -28.10 -29.80 -23.68
C SER A 96 -27.53 -29.86 -22.26
N GLY A 97 -26.27 -29.49 -22.12
CA GLY A 97 -25.62 -29.27 -20.84
C GLY A 97 -25.13 -27.83 -20.78
N SER A 98 -25.89 -26.97 -20.13
CA SER A 98 -25.42 -25.68 -19.65
C SER A 98 -24.46 -25.93 -18.50
N GLU A 99 -23.20 -26.18 -18.82
CA GLU A 99 -22.12 -26.22 -17.83
C GLU A 99 -21.36 -24.90 -17.99
N SER A 100 -21.81 -23.88 -17.25
CA SER A 100 -20.91 -22.82 -16.82
C SER A 100 -19.81 -23.54 -16.06
N SER A 101 -18.63 -23.66 -16.67
CA SER A 101 -17.45 -24.20 -16.01
C SER A 101 -16.99 -23.21 -14.95
N SER A 102 -17.69 -23.20 -13.82
CA SER A 102 -17.09 -22.92 -12.53
C SER A 102 -16.15 -24.09 -12.28
N SER A 103 -14.86 -23.89 -12.52
CA SER A 103 -13.82 -24.77 -11.99
C SER A 103 -13.70 -24.51 -10.49
N GLY A 104 -14.71 -24.96 -9.74
CA GLY A 104 -14.61 -25.15 -8.31
C GLY A 104 -13.67 -26.31 -8.02
N GLY A 105 -12.39 -26.01 -7.95
CA GLY A 105 -11.36 -26.89 -7.43
C GLY A 105 -10.07 -26.12 -7.30
N THR A 106 -9.54 -26.01 -6.07
CA THR A 106 -8.09 -25.88 -5.80
C THR A 106 -7.29 -24.71 -6.36
N ASP A 107 -7.86 -23.81 -7.14
CA ASP A 107 -7.03 -22.83 -7.83
C ASP A 107 -6.92 -21.56 -6.97
N ASP A 108 -5.68 -21.25 -6.63
CA ASP A 108 -5.25 -20.05 -5.94
C ASP A 108 -5.26 -18.91 -6.96
N ASP A 109 -6.15 -17.94 -6.77
CA ASP A 109 -6.16 -16.72 -7.58
C ASP A 109 -4.98 -15.86 -7.14
N THR A 110 -4.32 -15.18 -8.08
CA THR A 110 -3.20 -14.29 -7.75
C THR A 110 -3.66 -12.85 -7.72
N ILE A 111 -3.03 -12.03 -6.88
CA ILE A 111 -3.23 -10.58 -6.89
C ILE A 111 -2.85 -10.00 -8.26
N TYR A 112 -1.82 -10.56 -8.89
CA TYR A 112 -1.43 -10.20 -10.26
C TYR A 112 -2.60 -10.35 -11.25
N ASP A 113 -3.32 -11.47 -11.21
CA ASP A 113 -4.47 -11.71 -12.09
C ASP A 113 -5.64 -10.76 -11.80
N ILE A 114 -5.83 -10.37 -10.54
CA ILE A 114 -6.84 -9.38 -10.14
C ILE A 114 -6.46 -8.01 -10.71
N GLN A 115 -5.25 -7.52 -10.38
CA GLN A 115 -4.80 -6.18 -10.74
C GLN A 115 -4.64 -6.00 -12.26
N MET A 116 -4.24 -7.04 -13.00
CA MET A 116 -4.18 -6.99 -14.46
C MET A 116 -5.56 -7.15 -15.15
N GLY A 117 -6.65 -7.26 -14.38
CA GLY A 117 -8.01 -7.43 -14.90
C GLY A 117 -8.25 -8.77 -15.61
N VAL A 118 -7.41 -9.78 -15.34
CA VAL A 118 -7.65 -11.17 -15.80
C VAL A 118 -8.86 -11.73 -15.07
N ILE A 119 -8.97 -11.43 -13.77
CA ILE A 119 -10.17 -11.64 -12.97
C ILE A 119 -11.01 -10.37 -13.01
N ALA A 120 -12.29 -10.49 -13.38
CA ALA A 120 -13.16 -9.34 -13.60
C ALA A 120 -13.79 -8.83 -12.29
N ASP A 121 -14.10 -7.53 -12.27
CA ASP A 121 -14.94 -6.89 -11.23
C ASP A 121 -16.21 -7.70 -10.90
N GLY A 122 -16.50 -7.82 -9.61
CA GLY A 122 -17.61 -8.58 -9.04
C GLY A 122 -17.40 -10.10 -9.00
N THR A 123 -16.21 -10.60 -9.30
CA THR A 123 -15.89 -12.03 -9.24
C THR A 123 -15.44 -12.43 -7.83
N ASP A 124 -15.98 -13.55 -7.32
CA ASP A 124 -15.49 -14.16 -6.08
C ASP A 124 -14.11 -14.78 -6.31
N VAL A 125 -13.16 -14.51 -5.41
CA VAL A 125 -11.78 -14.99 -5.46
C VAL A 125 -11.36 -15.70 -4.19
N VAL A 126 -10.34 -16.56 -4.30
CA VAL A 126 -9.58 -17.08 -3.17
C VAL A 126 -8.09 -16.91 -3.42
N VAL A 127 -7.48 -16.00 -2.69
CA VAL A 127 -6.05 -15.69 -2.74
C VAL A 127 -5.36 -16.29 -1.51
N ARG A 128 -4.24 -16.97 -1.68
CA ARG A 128 -3.54 -17.67 -0.59
C ARG A 128 -2.11 -17.22 -0.41
N ASP A 129 -1.61 -17.49 0.78
CA ASP A 129 -0.20 -17.28 1.14
C ASP A 129 0.31 -15.85 0.87
N VAL A 130 -0.58 -14.84 0.87
CA VAL A 130 -0.22 -13.42 0.70
C VAL A 130 0.13 -12.77 2.02
N VAL A 131 0.96 -11.74 1.96
CA VAL A 131 1.64 -11.18 3.13
C VAL A 131 1.04 -9.84 3.49
N VAL A 132 0.63 -9.66 4.73
CA VAL A 132 0.15 -8.38 5.25
C VAL A 132 1.27 -7.33 5.22
N THR A 133 1.07 -6.25 4.46
CA THR A 133 2.03 -5.14 4.32
C THR A 133 1.61 -3.90 5.11
N ALA A 134 0.32 -3.71 5.39
CA ALA A 134 -0.17 -2.67 6.26
C ALA A 134 -1.53 -3.03 6.87
N VAL A 135 -1.87 -2.42 8.00
CA VAL A 135 -3.12 -2.66 8.71
C VAL A 135 -3.76 -1.33 9.10
N GLY A 136 -5.01 -1.14 8.70
CA GLY A 136 -5.87 -0.05 9.14
C GLY A 136 -7.01 -0.57 10.02
N SER A 137 -7.89 0.34 10.49
CA SER A 137 -8.98 -0.02 11.40
C SER A 137 -10.06 -0.92 10.78
N THR A 138 -10.35 -0.73 9.49
CA THR A 138 -11.45 -1.37 8.76
C THR A 138 -11.02 -2.07 7.48
N ARG A 139 -9.71 -2.09 7.22
CA ARG A 139 -9.09 -2.60 6.01
C ARG A 139 -7.62 -2.88 6.26
N PHE A 140 -6.99 -3.64 5.39
CA PHE A 140 -5.57 -3.95 5.44
C PHE A 140 -5.05 -4.14 4.02
N TRP A 141 -3.73 -4.15 3.85
CA TRP A 141 -3.08 -4.34 2.57
C TRP A 141 -2.28 -5.63 2.61
N VAL A 142 -2.35 -6.37 1.52
CA VAL A 142 -1.58 -7.59 1.33
C VAL A 142 -0.82 -7.52 0.02
N GLN A 143 0.25 -8.30 -0.05
CA GLN A 143 1.08 -8.39 -1.24
C GLN A 143 1.52 -9.83 -1.47
N GLU A 144 1.64 -10.20 -2.75
CA GLU A 144 2.28 -11.46 -3.16
C GLU A 144 3.71 -11.53 -2.62
N PRO A 145 4.17 -12.70 -2.14
CA PRO A 145 5.52 -12.83 -1.58
C PRO A 145 6.63 -12.50 -2.60
N ASP A 146 6.37 -12.74 -3.89
CA ASP A 146 7.28 -12.42 -4.98
C ASP A 146 7.39 -10.90 -5.25
N SER A 147 6.46 -10.09 -4.73
CA SER A 147 6.46 -8.62 -4.79
C SER A 147 6.48 -8.05 -6.22
N GLY A 148 6.79 -6.76 -6.38
CA GLY A 148 6.88 -6.07 -7.67
C GLY A 148 5.55 -5.49 -8.18
N GLU A 149 5.53 -5.11 -9.46
CA GLU A 149 4.32 -4.59 -10.12
C GLU A 149 3.14 -5.56 -9.99
N TYR A 150 1.94 -5.02 -9.77
CA TYR A 150 0.66 -5.72 -9.67
C TYR A 150 0.57 -6.72 -8.50
N SER A 151 1.46 -6.63 -7.52
CA SER A 151 1.53 -7.59 -6.42
C SER A 151 0.68 -7.23 -5.21
N GLY A 152 0.28 -5.95 -5.07
CA GLY A 152 -0.42 -5.45 -3.90
C GLY A 152 -1.93 -5.36 -4.11
N ILE A 153 -2.71 -5.51 -3.03
CA ILE A 153 -4.14 -5.20 -3.05
C ILE A 153 -4.65 -4.76 -1.67
N LEU A 154 -5.65 -3.88 -1.68
CA LEU A 154 -6.41 -3.50 -0.50
C LEU A 154 -7.48 -4.56 -0.22
N VAL A 155 -7.65 -4.90 1.05
CA VAL A 155 -8.71 -5.81 1.52
C VAL A 155 -9.66 -5.03 2.42
N PHE A 156 -10.91 -4.90 1.97
CA PHE A 156 -11.91 -4.08 2.62
C PHE A 156 -12.84 -4.92 3.50
N ALA A 157 -12.80 -4.69 4.82
CA ALA A 157 -13.59 -5.45 5.80
C ALA A 157 -14.74 -4.65 6.43
N ASN A 158 -14.62 -3.32 6.47
CA ASN A 158 -15.62 -2.40 7.02
C ASN A 158 -16.12 -2.83 8.41
N ASP A 159 -17.44 -2.91 8.60
CA ASP A 159 -18.10 -3.31 9.86
C ASP A 159 -17.75 -4.74 10.32
N ARG A 160 -17.20 -5.60 9.44
CA ARG A 160 -16.76 -6.96 9.79
C ARG A 160 -15.31 -7.04 10.24
N ALA A 161 -14.56 -5.93 10.28
CA ALA A 161 -13.15 -5.92 10.64
C ALA A 161 -12.86 -6.65 11.98
N GLU A 162 -13.64 -6.37 13.03
CA GLU A 162 -13.53 -7.03 14.33
C GLU A 162 -13.86 -8.54 14.28
N GLU A 163 -14.88 -8.92 13.51
CA GLU A 163 -15.28 -10.33 13.33
C GLU A 163 -14.19 -11.14 12.62
N LEU A 164 -13.57 -10.52 11.63
CA LEU A 164 -12.51 -11.10 10.80
C LEU A 164 -11.12 -10.99 11.45
N GLY A 165 -11.01 -10.36 12.62
CA GLY A 165 -9.74 -10.22 13.34
C GLY A 165 -8.75 -9.24 12.70
N VAL A 166 -9.21 -8.33 11.83
CA VAL A 166 -8.36 -7.33 11.16
C VAL A 166 -7.54 -6.49 12.14
N PRO A 167 -8.08 -6.00 13.27
CA PRO A 167 -7.28 -5.22 14.23
C PRO A 167 -6.15 -6.01 14.93
N ALA A 168 -6.16 -7.34 14.80
CA ALA A 168 -5.13 -8.21 15.37
C ALA A 168 -4.10 -8.68 14.34
N LEU A 169 -4.24 -8.32 13.06
CA LEU A 169 -3.24 -8.60 12.04
C LEU A 169 -1.96 -7.81 12.32
N GLU A 170 -0.83 -8.43 12.01
CA GLU A 170 0.49 -7.83 12.10
C GLU A 170 1.16 -7.82 10.72
N ILE A 171 2.02 -6.82 10.46
CA ILE A 171 2.84 -6.80 9.23
C ILE A 171 3.73 -8.05 9.20
N GLY A 172 3.68 -8.79 8.10
CA GLY A 172 4.39 -10.06 7.94
C GLY A 172 3.53 -11.30 8.25
N ASP A 173 2.29 -11.13 8.72
CA ASP A 173 1.32 -12.23 8.73
C ASP A 173 1.09 -12.74 7.31
N VAL A 174 0.99 -14.06 7.17
CA VAL A 174 0.63 -14.75 5.93
C VAL A 174 -0.82 -15.16 6.05
N VAL A 175 -1.65 -14.77 5.07
CA VAL A 175 -3.09 -14.94 5.11
C VAL A 175 -3.67 -15.56 3.84
N ASP A 176 -4.72 -16.34 4.04
CA ASP A 176 -5.64 -16.77 2.98
C ASP A 176 -6.91 -15.91 3.05
N ILE A 177 -7.33 -15.40 1.91
CA ILE A 177 -8.45 -14.46 1.79
C ILE A 177 -9.46 -15.02 0.79
N SER A 178 -10.75 -14.97 1.16
CA SER A 178 -11.84 -15.11 0.20
C SER A 178 -12.76 -13.90 0.27
N GLY A 179 -13.22 -13.42 -0.88
CA GLY A 179 -14.05 -12.24 -1.02
C GLY A 179 -14.41 -11.99 -2.48
N ALA A 180 -14.97 -10.81 -2.77
CA ALA A 180 -15.26 -10.39 -4.14
C ALA A 180 -14.29 -9.29 -4.57
N VAL A 181 -13.77 -9.37 -5.80
CA VAL A 181 -13.05 -8.25 -6.42
C VAL A 181 -14.02 -7.12 -6.69
N LEU A 182 -13.69 -5.89 -6.28
CA LEU A 182 -14.47 -4.69 -6.59
C LEU A 182 -13.57 -3.59 -7.16
N GLU A 183 -14.09 -2.93 -8.20
CA GLU A 183 -13.59 -1.64 -8.69
C GLU A 183 -14.36 -0.50 -8.02
N TYR A 184 -13.79 0.11 -6.97
CA TYR A 184 -14.51 1.13 -6.22
C TYR A 184 -14.53 2.46 -6.98
N GLN A 185 -15.67 2.76 -7.60
CA GLN A 185 -15.93 4.02 -8.33
C GLN A 185 -14.94 4.31 -9.47
N ASP A 186 -14.36 3.28 -10.09
CA ASP A 186 -13.26 3.41 -11.06
C ASP A 186 -12.03 4.13 -10.45
N GLU A 187 -11.87 4.09 -9.12
CA GLU A 187 -10.71 4.66 -8.42
C GLU A 187 -9.69 3.58 -8.08
N TYR A 188 -10.02 2.58 -7.28
CA TYR A 188 -9.06 1.56 -6.84
C TYR A 188 -9.67 0.16 -6.79
N THR A 189 -8.82 -0.86 -6.91
CA THR A 189 -9.18 -2.27 -6.89
C THR A 189 -9.03 -2.84 -5.48
N GLU A 190 -10.08 -3.51 -4.98
CA GLU A 190 -10.09 -4.13 -3.65
C GLU A 190 -10.64 -5.56 -3.66
N ILE A 191 -10.28 -6.33 -2.63
CA ILE A 191 -11.02 -7.54 -2.26
C ILE A 191 -11.99 -7.17 -1.13
N ASP A 192 -13.29 -7.14 -1.43
CA ASP A 192 -14.34 -6.91 -0.44
C ASP A 192 -14.66 -8.20 0.32
N VAL A 193 -14.40 -8.16 1.64
CA VAL A 193 -14.75 -9.22 2.59
C VAL A 193 -15.86 -8.78 3.56
N SER A 194 -16.41 -7.57 3.38
CA SER A 194 -17.36 -6.93 4.29
C SER A 194 -18.77 -7.55 4.26
N THR A 195 -19.12 -8.33 3.24
CA THR A 195 -20.42 -9.01 3.13
C THR A 195 -20.32 -10.52 3.27
N VAL A 196 -19.60 -11.16 2.35
CA VAL A 196 -19.28 -12.58 2.33
C VAL A 196 -17.79 -12.70 2.04
N GLY A 197 -17.05 -13.29 2.98
CA GLY A 197 -15.60 -13.39 2.87
C GLY A 197 -14.95 -13.85 4.16
N THR A 198 -13.71 -14.28 4.05
CA THR A 198 -12.89 -14.80 5.14
C THR A 198 -11.49 -14.23 5.08
N VAL A 199 -10.87 -14.06 6.24
CA VAL A 199 -9.44 -13.81 6.40
C VAL A 199 -8.94 -14.86 7.38
N GLU A 200 -8.00 -15.69 6.97
CA GLU A 200 -7.40 -16.74 7.81
C GLU A 200 -5.89 -16.54 7.85
N VAL A 201 -5.32 -16.29 9.03
CA VAL A 201 -3.87 -16.27 9.23
C VAL A 201 -3.35 -17.71 9.18
N THR A 202 -2.56 -18.04 8.16
CA THR A 202 -1.99 -19.36 7.92
C THR A 202 -0.54 -19.48 8.41
N GLY A 203 0.13 -18.35 8.62
CA GLY A 203 1.50 -18.32 9.13
C GLY A 203 2.02 -16.89 9.33
N THR A 204 3.33 -16.79 9.51
CA THR A 204 4.06 -15.52 9.57
C THR A 204 5.39 -15.65 8.85
N GLN A 205 5.89 -14.54 8.33
CA GLN A 205 7.22 -14.43 7.74
C GLN A 205 7.90 -13.11 8.12
N ALA A 206 9.11 -12.89 7.62
CA ALA A 206 9.72 -11.57 7.71
C ALA A 206 8.88 -10.57 6.90
N PRO A 207 8.71 -9.32 7.37
CA PRO A 207 8.11 -8.26 6.56
C PRO A 207 8.76 -8.19 5.18
N LEU A 208 7.95 -7.94 4.15
CA LEU A 208 8.47 -7.72 2.80
C LEU A 208 9.33 -6.44 2.79
N GLU A 209 10.44 -6.50 2.06
CA GLU A 209 11.24 -5.32 1.76
C GLU A 209 10.49 -4.45 0.73
N PRO A 210 10.44 -3.13 0.90
CA PRO A 210 9.78 -2.25 -0.06
C PRO A 210 10.53 -2.23 -1.40
N GLU A 211 9.79 -2.15 -2.50
CA GLU A 211 10.39 -2.01 -3.83
C GLU A 211 10.88 -0.58 -4.05
N LEU A 212 12.16 -0.43 -4.43
CA LEU A 212 12.74 0.88 -4.71
C LEU A 212 12.31 1.37 -6.10
N ILE A 213 11.58 2.48 -6.14
CA ILE A 213 11.13 3.11 -7.39
C ILE A 213 11.58 4.58 -7.45
N ASP A 214 11.62 5.12 -8.66
CA ASP A 214 11.78 6.56 -8.88
C ASP A 214 10.45 7.28 -8.57
N ILE A 215 10.51 8.48 -7.98
CA ILE A 215 9.30 9.32 -7.72
C ILE A 215 8.48 9.57 -9.00
N ALA A 216 9.15 9.69 -10.15
CA ALA A 216 8.51 9.88 -11.45
C ALA A 216 7.59 8.72 -11.86
N THR A 217 7.79 7.52 -11.32
CA THR A 217 6.91 6.36 -11.53
C THR A 217 5.48 6.66 -11.06
N LEU A 218 5.33 7.43 -9.98
CA LEU A 218 4.03 7.81 -9.42
C LEU A 218 3.42 9.04 -10.10
N GLY A 219 4.08 9.62 -11.10
CA GLY A 219 3.66 10.88 -11.74
C GLY A 219 2.57 10.73 -12.81
N THR A 220 2.25 9.52 -13.25
CA THR A 220 1.17 9.27 -14.22
C THR A 220 0.43 7.96 -13.93
N GLU A 221 -0.86 7.91 -14.23
CA GLU A 221 -1.69 6.70 -14.09
C GLU A 221 -1.05 5.47 -14.73
N ALA A 222 -0.59 5.57 -15.99
CA ALA A 222 -0.01 4.44 -16.72
C ALA A 222 1.28 3.86 -16.11
N THR A 223 1.98 4.62 -15.26
CA THR A 223 3.21 4.17 -14.59
C THR A 223 2.99 3.86 -13.12
N ALA A 224 1.96 4.42 -12.51
CA ALA A 224 1.67 4.32 -11.09
C ALA A 224 0.66 3.22 -10.76
N GLU A 225 -0.29 2.95 -11.67
CA GLU A 225 -1.28 1.87 -11.55
C GLU A 225 -0.66 0.49 -11.25
N PRO A 226 0.45 0.08 -11.87
CA PRO A 226 1.12 -1.17 -11.50
C PRO A 226 1.59 -1.25 -10.05
N TRP A 227 1.64 -0.13 -9.32
CA TRP A 227 2.13 -0.08 -7.96
C TRP A 227 1.00 0.07 -6.94
N GLU A 228 -0.26 0.12 -7.37
CA GLU A 228 -1.39 0.25 -6.48
C GLU A 228 -1.37 -0.83 -5.39
N SER A 229 -1.48 -0.40 -4.12
CA SER A 229 -1.39 -1.22 -2.92
C SER A 229 -0.06 -1.95 -2.70
N THR A 230 0.93 -1.80 -3.58
CA THR A 230 2.27 -2.37 -3.42
C THR A 230 3.09 -1.53 -2.43
N LEU A 231 3.86 -2.22 -1.57
CA LEU A 231 4.81 -1.62 -0.65
C LEU A 231 6.03 -1.10 -1.42
N VAL A 232 6.17 0.22 -1.50
CA VAL A 232 7.25 0.88 -2.24
C VAL A 232 8.11 1.75 -1.33
N ARG A 233 9.28 2.11 -1.85
CA ARG A 233 10.18 3.10 -1.28
C ARG A 233 10.66 4.04 -2.38
N ILE A 234 10.70 5.33 -2.07
CA ILE A 234 11.36 6.36 -2.87
C ILE A 234 12.52 6.97 -2.07
N GLU A 235 13.63 7.24 -2.74
CA GLU A 235 14.80 7.90 -2.15
C GLU A 235 15.19 9.11 -3.00
N GLY A 236 15.59 10.20 -2.36
CA GLY A 236 15.89 11.44 -3.07
C GLY A 236 16.24 12.60 -2.17
N ALA A 237 16.24 13.81 -2.72
CA ALA A 237 16.28 15.05 -1.95
C ALA A 237 14.91 15.73 -2.07
N PHE A 238 13.97 15.31 -1.22
CA PHE A 238 12.57 15.72 -1.31
C PHE A 238 12.32 17.02 -0.56
N ASP A 239 11.77 18.02 -1.26
CA ASP A 239 11.29 19.26 -0.67
C ASP A 239 9.79 19.17 -0.39
N VAL A 240 9.36 19.50 0.83
CA VAL A 240 7.94 19.71 1.16
C VAL A 240 7.48 21.02 0.53
N THR A 241 6.62 20.95 -0.47
CA THR A 241 6.14 22.14 -1.20
C THR A 241 4.74 22.58 -0.81
N ASP A 242 3.94 21.66 -0.27
CA ASP A 242 2.60 21.96 0.22
C ASP A 242 2.21 21.05 1.39
N ILE A 243 1.34 21.56 2.25
CA ILE A 243 0.72 20.81 3.35
C ILE A 243 -0.77 21.14 3.30
N ASP A 244 -1.58 20.17 2.86
CA ASP A 244 -3.02 20.37 2.73
C ASP A 244 -3.71 20.07 4.06
N ALA A 245 -4.03 21.12 4.81
CA ALA A 245 -4.74 21.02 6.10
C ALA A 245 -6.19 20.51 6.00
N LYS A 246 -6.72 20.24 4.80
CA LYS A 246 -8.06 19.67 4.63
C LYS A 246 -8.03 18.15 4.58
N TYR A 247 -6.98 17.60 3.97
CA TYR A 247 -6.80 16.16 3.77
C TYR A 247 -5.64 15.60 4.58
N ASP A 248 -4.91 16.46 5.28
CA ASP A 248 -3.71 16.11 6.05
C ASP A 248 -2.66 15.41 5.17
N GLU A 249 -2.54 15.85 3.92
CA GLU A 249 -1.59 15.32 2.94
C GLU A 249 -0.39 16.26 2.76
N ILE A 250 0.79 15.69 2.54
CA ILE A 250 2.02 16.42 2.25
C ILE A 250 2.36 16.26 0.78
N THR A 251 2.54 17.36 0.05
CA THR A 251 3.13 17.29 -1.29
C THR A 251 4.65 17.41 -1.18
N VAL A 252 5.36 16.42 -1.72
CA VAL A 252 6.82 16.45 -1.83
C VAL A 252 7.26 16.45 -3.27
N THR A 253 8.41 17.09 -3.55
CA THR A 253 8.94 17.20 -4.90
C THR A 253 10.42 16.86 -4.98
N GLU A 254 10.82 16.34 -6.13
CA GLU A 254 12.22 16.25 -6.54
C GLU A 254 12.32 16.73 -8.00
N GLY A 255 12.98 17.86 -8.22
CA GLY A 255 13.07 18.45 -9.56
C GLY A 255 11.72 18.88 -10.12
N THR A 256 11.20 18.13 -11.10
CA THR A 256 9.88 18.39 -11.72
C THR A 256 8.81 17.39 -11.32
N ASP A 257 9.20 16.34 -10.60
CA ASP A 257 8.32 15.25 -10.20
C ASP A 257 7.79 15.52 -8.78
N SER A 258 6.58 15.03 -8.51
CA SER A 258 5.90 15.25 -7.24
C SER A 258 5.07 14.02 -6.86
N VAL A 259 4.93 13.77 -5.57
CA VAL A 259 4.02 12.77 -5.03
C VAL A 259 3.37 13.28 -3.75
N LEU A 260 2.17 12.77 -3.47
CA LEU A 260 1.48 12.99 -2.20
C LEU A 260 1.91 11.92 -1.19
N ILE A 261 2.16 12.36 0.03
CA ILE A 261 2.32 11.49 1.20
C ILE A 261 1.02 11.62 2.01
N ASP A 262 0.32 10.50 2.10
CA ASP A 262 -1.03 10.37 2.63
C ASP A 262 -0.99 10.01 4.13
N ASP A 263 -1.93 10.55 4.91
CA ASP A 263 -2.02 10.34 6.36
C ASP A 263 -2.83 9.09 6.75
N PHE A 264 -3.37 8.39 5.76
CA PHE A 264 -4.36 7.33 5.96
C PHE A 264 -3.98 6.29 7.02
N ILE A 265 -2.71 5.85 7.04
CA ILE A 265 -2.20 4.89 8.03
C ILE A 265 -1.45 5.61 9.15
N TYR A 266 -0.60 6.58 8.81
CA TYR A 266 0.17 7.36 9.76
C TYR A 266 0.08 8.86 9.44
N ASN A 267 -0.45 9.63 10.39
CA ASN A 267 -0.54 11.08 10.26
C ASN A 267 0.75 11.76 10.77
N ALA A 268 1.49 12.38 9.84
CA ALA A 268 2.75 13.06 10.09
C ALA A 268 2.59 14.57 10.41
N ILE A 269 1.38 15.12 10.25
CA ILE A 269 1.09 16.56 10.34
C ILE A 269 0.54 16.92 11.72
N ASP A 270 -0.39 16.12 12.24
CA ASP A 270 -1.03 16.39 13.53
C ASP A 270 -1.15 15.16 14.45
N ASP A 271 -1.38 15.45 15.73
CA ASP A 271 -1.56 14.47 16.82
C ASP A 271 -3.04 14.07 16.99
N SER A 272 -3.87 14.27 15.95
CA SER A 272 -5.30 13.92 16.03
C SER A 272 -5.58 12.48 15.56
N GLY A 273 -4.61 11.85 14.90
CA GLY A 273 -4.67 10.50 14.34
C GLY A 273 -3.76 9.48 15.03
N ALA A 274 -3.39 8.43 14.29
CA ALA A 274 -2.54 7.33 14.78
C ALA A 274 -1.03 7.65 14.75
N GLY A 275 -0.65 8.88 14.39
CA GLY A 275 0.73 9.30 14.19
C GLY A 275 1.23 10.31 15.21
N GLU A 276 2.54 10.58 15.14
CA GLU A 276 3.24 11.55 15.99
C GLU A 276 3.79 12.64 15.07
N PRO A 277 3.30 13.89 15.16
CA PRO A 277 3.66 14.91 14.19
C PRO A 277 5.15 15.23 14.21
N PHE A 278 5.73 15.49 13.03
CA PHE A 278 7.11 15.95 12.94
C PHE A 278 7.23 17.38 13.47
N GLU A 279 7.94 17.55 14.60
CA GLU A 279 8.17 18.88 15.18
C GLU A 279 8.86 19.81 14.17
N GLY A 280 8.17 20.89 13.79
CA GLY A 280 8.68 21.86 12.82
C GLY A 280 8.46 21.47 11.36
N LEU A 281 7.63 20.47 11.08
CA LEU A 281 7.13 20.22 9.72
C LEU A 281 6.42 21.46 9.19
N ALA A 282 6.90 21.95 8.05
CA ALA A 282 6.36 23.09 7.33
C ALA A 282 6.86 23.04 5.88
N VAL A 283 6.24 23.83 5.01
CA VAL A 283 6.75 24.04 3.65
C VAL A 283 8.21 24.51 3.70
N GLY A 284 9.06 23.85 2.91
CA GLY A 284 10.51 24.02 2.91
C GLY A 284 11.27 23.05 3.83
N ALA A 285 10.57 22.17 4.55
CA ALA A 285 11.21 21.01 5.17
C ALA A 285 11.69 20.03 4.10
N THR A 286 12.63 19.16 4.45
CA THR A 286 13.17 18.15 3.54
C THR A 286 13.14 16.75 4.12
N PHE A 287 13.06 15.75 3.25
CA PHE A 287 13.22 14.33 3.58
C PHE A 287 14.16 13.67 2.58
N THR A 288 14.72 12.51 2.93
CA THR A 288 15.58 11.72 2.05
C THR A 288 14.94 10.43 1.56
N ALA A 289 13.90 9.94 2.22
CA ALA A 289 13.13 8.79 1.76
C ALA A 289 11.72 8.79 2.33
N PHE A 290 10.81 8.15 1.59
CA PHE A 290 9.48 7.76 2.03
C PHE A 290 9.24 6.30 1.65
N GLN A 291 8.49 5.57 2.47
CA GLN A 291 8.04 4.22 2.15
C GLN A 291 6.61 4.00 2.64
N GLY A 292 5.94 3.01 2.07
CA GLY A 292 4.57 2.62 2.42
C GLY A 292 3.84 2.01 1.22
N PRO A 293 2.65 1.43 1.42
CA PRO A 293 1.80 1.01 0.31
C PRO A 293 1.38 2.23 -0.54
N VAL A 294 1.29 2.05 -1.86
CA VAL A 294 0.72 3.08 -2.73
C VAL A 294 -0.81 3.05 -2.64
N ASN A 295 -1.43 4.21 -2.45
CA ASN A 295 -2.86 4.41 -2.53
C ASN A 295 -3.23 5.07 -3.85
N PHE A 296 -4.43 4.80 -4.35
CA PHE A 296 -5.07 5.66 -5.34
C PHE A 296 -6.42 6.14 -4.81
N PHE A 297 -6.58 7.46 -4.69
CA PHE A 297 -7.83 8.04 -4.21
C PHE A 297 -8.03 9.44 -4.77
N ILE A 298 -9.25 9.75 -5.21
CA ILE A 298 -9.61 11.06 -5.81
C ILE A 298 -8.72 11.38 -7.03
N GLY A 299 -8.26 10.36 -7.76
CA GLY A 299 -7.52 10.55 -9.01
C GLY A 299 -6.01 10.75 -8.86
N GLU A 300 -5.44 10.53 -7.67
CA GLU A 300 -4.01 10.75 -7.39
C GLU A 300 -3.41 9.50 -6.74
N TYR A 301 -2.19 9.16 -7.16
CA TYR A 301 -1.37 8.12 -6.52
C TYR A 301 -0.55 8.72 -5.38
N LYS A 302 -0.55 8.03 -4.24
CA LYS A 302 0.03 8.54 -2.99
C LYS A 302 0.77 7.44 -2.26
N ILE A 303 1.77 7.78 -1.46
CA ILE A 303 2.41 6.81 -0.54
C ILE A 303 1.72 6.95 0.81
N MET A 304 1.36 5.83 1.44
CA MET A 304 0.82 5.79 2.81
C MET A 304 1.85 5.22 3.79
N PRO A 305 2.71 6.06 4.39
CA PRO A 305 3.59 5.61 5.46
C PRO A 305 2.82 4.96 6.61
N ARG A 306 3.43 3.92 7.19
CA ARG A 306 2.87 3.10 8.27
C ARG A 306 3.32 3.55 9.65
N SER A 307 4.41 4.32 9.72
CA SER A 307 4.99 4.82 10.97
C SER A 307 5.95 5.98 10.71
N ALA A 308 6.43 6.63 11.78
CA ALA A 308 7.45 7.66 11.72
C ALA A 308 8.77 7.18 11.06
N ASP A 309 9.12 5.90 11.26
CA ASP A 309 10.36 5.32 10.75
C ASP A 309 10.37 5.22 9.22
N GLU A 310 9.20 5.38 8.58
CA GLU A 310 9.03 5.36 7.14
C GLU A 310 9.29 6.72 6.48
N PHE A 311 9.62 7.72 7.28
CA PHE A 311 10.06 9.05 6.87
C PHE A 311 11.52 9.23 7.26
N GLU A 312 12.42 9.27 6.29
CA GLU A 312 13.85 9.38 6.59
C GLU A 312 14.40 10.78 6.28
N GLY A 313 15.46 11.15 7.01
CA GLY A 313 16.24 12.36 6.71
C GLY A 313 15.50 13.68 6.90
N PHE A 314 14.47 13.70 7.77
CA PHE A 314 13.74 14.92 8.08
C PHE A 314 14.67 16.07 8.48
N SER A 315 14.48 17.22 7.83
CA SER A 315 15.08 18.49 8.21
C SER A 315 14.02 19.60 8.19
N PRO A 316 13.87 20.39 9.26
CA PRO A 316 12.95 21.51 9.25
C PRO A 316 13.45 22.61 8.28
N PRO A 317 12.58 23.54 7.85
CA PRO A 317 13.00 24.66 7.02
C PRO A 317 14.07 25.51 7.71
N LEU A 318 15.00 26.06 6.92
CA LEU A 318 16.08 26.95 7.38
C LEU A 318 15.59 28.33 7.85
#